data_AF-A0A2V6M1R9-F1
#
_entry.id   AF-A0A2V6M1R9-F1
#
_cell.length_a   1.000
_cell.length_b   1.000
_cell.length_c   1.000
_cell.angle_alpha   90.00
_cell.angle_beta   90.00
_cell.angle_gamma   90.00
#
_symmetry.space_group_name_H-M   'P 1'
#
loop_
_entity.id
_entity.type
_entity.pdbx_description
1 polymer ?
#
loop_
_entity_poly.entity_id
_entity_poly.type
_entity_poly.pdbx_seq_one_letter_code
_entity_poly.pdbx_strand_id
1 'polypeptide(L)' 'MATVNIKNIVKNNTAKFSFYRAGYMYYEVVVDGQAYRFPVSLEDLGTATLLVEHKAITLMRYIRKALEDHTFVKC' A
#
# COMPACT_ATOMS: atom_id res chain seq x y z
N MET A 1 -2.51 -15.28 13.72
CA MET A 1 -2.39 -14.73 12.36
C MET A 1 -0.98 -14.17 12.23
N ALA A 2 -0.22 -14.54 11.20
CA ALA A 2 1.13 -14.02 11.02
C ALA A 2 1.07 -12.50 10.86
N THR A 3 1.57 -11.77 11.86
CA THR A 3 1.66 -10.32 11.85
C THR A 3 2.69 -9.92 10.81
N VAL A 4 2.22 -9.53 9.62
CA VAL A 4 3.09 -9.03 8.55
C VAL A 4 3.79 -7.78 9.07
N ASN A 5 5.10 -7.89 9.31
CA ASN A 5 5.87 -6.79 9.87
C ASN A 5 6.06 -5.69 8.82
N ILE A 6 5.74 -4.44 9.13
CA ILE A 6 5.85 -3.31 8.19
C ILE A 6 7.25 -3.20 7.56
N LYS A 7 8.31 -3.56 8.28
CA LYS A 7 9.68 -3.55 7.74
C LYS A 7 9.82 -4.53 6.57
N ASN A 8 9.20 -5.70 6.64
CA ASN A 8 9.22 -6.69 5.56
C ASN A 8 8.41 -6.21 4.36
N ILE A 9 7.33 -5.46 4.61
CA ILE A 9 6.51 -4.89 3.53
C ILE A 9 7.31 -3.86 2.73
N VAL A 10 8.06 -2.97 3.40
CA VAL A 10 8.67 -1.80 2.75
C VAL A 10 10.12 -1.98 2.30
N LYS A 11 10.87 -2.88 2.93
CA LYS A 11 12.32 -3.03 2.67
C LYS A 11 12.55 -3.64 1.29
N ASN A 12 13.26 -2.92 0.43
CA ASN A 12 13.62 -3.34 -0.93
C ASN A 12 12.42 -3.84 -1.76
N ASN A 13 11.24 -3.25 -1.52
CA ASN A 13 10.01 -3.64 -2.18
C ASN A 13 9.39 -2.47 -2.95
N THR A 14 8.54 -2.78 -3.92
CA THR A 14 7.80 -1.79 -4.70
C THR A 14 6.30 -2.04 -4.60
N ALA A 15 5.54 -0.96 -4.69
CA ALA A 15 4.10 -0.95 -4.65
C ALA A 15 3.59 -0.53 -6.02
N LYS A 16 2.74 -1.35 -6.64
CA LYS A 16 2.20 -1.13 -7.98
C LYS A 16 0.74 -0.71 -7.91
N PHE A 17 0.40 0.31 -8.68
CA PHE A 17 -0.98 0.74 -8.84
C PHE A 17 -1.81 -0.40 -9.45
N SER A 18 -2.99 -0.62 -8.89
CA SER A 18 -3.93 -1.65 -9.32
C SER A 18 -5.16 -1.02 -9.96
N PHE A 19 -5.94 -0.26 -9.17
CA PHE A 19 -7.12 0.44 -9.67
C PHE A 19 -7.48 1.62 -8.78
N TYR A 20 -8.36 2.47 -9.29
CA TYR A 20 -9.00 3.55 -8.56
C TYR A 20 -10.48 3.24 -8.35
N ARG A 21 -10.99 3.49 -7.15
CA ARG A 21 -12.43 3.39 -6.85
C ARG A 21 -12.81 4.34 -5.72
N ALA A 22 -13.86 5.13 -5.94
CA ALA A 22 -14.52 5.94 -4.92
C ALA A 22 -13.57 6.79 -4.06
N GLY A 23 -12.65 7.53 -4.69
CA GLY A 23 -11.70 8.40 -3.97
C GLY A 23 -10.45 7.71 -3.44
N TYR A 24 -10.31 6.38 -3.64
CA TYR A 24 -9.14 5.61 -3.21
C TYR A 24 -8.38 5.05 -4.39
N MET A 25 -7.05 5.20 -4.36
CA MET A 25 -6.14 4.46 -5.21
C MET A 25 -5.63 3.24 -4.47
N TYR A 26 -5.69 2.09 -5.12
CA TYR A 26 -5.26 0.83 -4.55
C TYR A 26 -3.89 0.45 -5.10
N TYR A 27 -2.95 0.21 -4.20
CA TYR A 27 -1.62 -0.28 -4.51
C TYR A 27 -1.45 -1.72 -4.01
N GLU A 28 -0.64 -2.47 -4.74
CA GLU A 28 -0.31 -3.86 -4.44
C GLU A 28 1.18 -4.02 -4.13
N VAL A 29 1.48 -4.81 -3.12
CA VAL A 29 2.84 -5.20 -2.73
C VAL A 29 2.90 -6.71 -2.59
N VAL A 30 4.03 -7.30 -2.97
CA VAL A 30 4.29 -8.73 -2.76
C VAL A 30 5.16 -8.87 -1.51
N VAL A 31 4.72 -9.67 -0.55
CA VAL A 31 5.44 -9.95 0.70
C VAL A 31 5.49 -11.45 0.87
N ASP A 32 6.69 -12.01 0.92
CA ASP A 32 6.91 -13.46 1.05
C ASP A 32 6.14 -14.30 0.01
N GLY A 33 6.11 -13.81 -1.24
CA GLY A 33 5.41 -14.46 -2.36
C GLY A 33 3.89 -14.25 -2.37
N GLN A 34 3.34 -13.53 -1.40
CA GLN A 34 1.91 -13.22 -1.33
C GLN A 34 1.64 -11.77 -1.70
N ALA A 35 0.72 -11.56 -2.65
CA ALA A 35 0.23 -10.22 -2.99
C ALA A 35 -0.77 -9.73 -1.94
N TYR A 36 -0.61 -8.47 -1.54
CA TYR A 36 -1.50 -7.72 -0.67
C TYR A 36 -1.82 -6.39 -1.30
N ARG A 37 -3.01 -5.85 -0.98
CA ARG A 37 -3.51 -4.58 -1.47
C ARG A 37 -3.83 -3.66 -0.31
N PHE A 38 -3.60 -2.36 -0.51
CA PHE A 38 -3.98 -1.32 0.45
C PHE A 38 -4.47 -0.05 -0.26
N PRO A 39 -5.39 0.70 0.37
CA PRO A 39 -5.91 1.94 -0.18
C PRO A 39 -5.02 3.15 0.17
N VAL A 40 -5.04 4.14 -0.71
CA VAL A 40 -4.50 5.50 -0.51
C VAL A 40 -5.63 6.48 -0.84
N SER A 41 -6.07 7.26 0.15
CA SER A 41 -7.11 8.27 -0.04
C SER A 41 -6.58 9.45 -0.86
N LEU A 42 -7.36 9.92 -1.84
CA LEU A 42 -7.03 11.14 -2.58
C LEU A 42 -7.03 12.39 -1.68
N GLU A 43 -7.88 12.41 -0.66
CA GLU A 43 -7.95 13.52 0.30
C GLU A 43 -6.65 13.68 1.10
N ASP A 44 -5.93 12.57 1.34
CA ASP A 44 -4.70 12.54 2.12
C ASP A 44 -3.46 13.00 1.31
N LEU A 45 -3.59 13.23 -0.01
CA LEU A 45 -2.45 13.41 -0.94
C LEU A 45 -2.09 14.86 -1.25
N GLY A 46 -3.02 15.81 -1.11
CA GLY A 46 -2.79 17.19 -1.51
C GLY A 46 -2.43 17.31 -3.00
N THR A 47 -1.21 17.77 -3.31
CA THR A 47 -0.72 17.97 -4.69
C THR A 47 0.23 16.88 -5.18
N ALA A 48 0.35 15.76 -4.45
CA ALA A 48 1.28 14.69 -4.79
C ALA A 48 0.90 13.96 -6.09
N THR A 49 1.89 13.68 -6.93
CA THR A 49 1.71 12.84 -8.13
C THR A 49 1.70 11.36 -7.77
N LEU A 50 0.71 10.64 -8.28
CA LEU A 50 0.58 9.20 -8.11
C LEU A 50 1.10 8.49 -9.35
N LEU A 51 2.19 7.76 -9.17
CA LEU A 51 2.82 6.97 -10.21
C LEU A 51 2.26 5.54 -10.22
N VAL A 52 2.42 4.87 -11.37
CA VAL A 52 2.08 3.45 -11.54
C VAL A 52 2.88 2.57 -10.59
N GLU A 53 4.10 2.99 -10.23
CA GLU A 53 4.94 2.27 -9.27
C GLU A 53 5.63 3.24 -8.31
N HIS A 54 5.70 2.86 -7.05
CA HIS A 54 6.47 3.55 -6.01
C HIS A 54 7.36 2.56 -5.27
N LYS A 55 8.47 3.04 -4.70
CA LYS A 55 9.12 2.28 -3.62
C LYS A 55 8.11 2.14 -2.48
N ALA A 56 7.94 0.93 -1.95
CA ALA A 56 6.95 0.67 -0.90
C ALA A 56 7.19 1.54 0.36
N ILE A 57 8.45 1.88 0.63
CA ILE A 57 8.82 2.79 1.72
C ILE A 57 8.25 4.22 1.56
N THR A 58 8.07 4.70 0.34
CA THR A 58 7.43 6.01 0.07
C THR A 58 5.96 6.01 0.49
N LEU A 59 5.33 4.83 0.45
CA LEU A 59 3.93 4.64 0.84
C LEU A 59 3.77 4.13 2.28
N MET A 60 4.86 4.08 3.06
CA MET A 60 4.86 3.49 4.42
C MET A 60 3.79 4.10 5.34
N ARG A 61 3.52 5.40 5.22
CA ARG A 61 2.44 6.09 5.97
C ARG A 61 1.08 5.42 5.72
N TYR A 62 0.75 5.16 4.46
CA TYR A 62 -0.52 4.57 4.05
C TYR A 62 -0.58 3.08 4.36
N ILE A 63 0.52 2.36 4.18
CA ILE A 63 0.62 0.95 4.58
C ILE A 63 0.38 0.79 6.08
N ARG A 64 0.97 1.68 6.91
CA ARG A 64 0.74 1.67 8.36
C ARG A 64 -0.73 1.90 8.70
N LYS A 65 -1.33 2.95 8.15
CA LYS A 65 -2.77 3.26 8.31
C LYS A 65 -3.64 2.07 7.89
N ALA A 66 -3.33 1.42 6.77
CA ALA A 66 -4.07 0.26 6.30
C ALA A 66 -3.93 -0.98 7.21
N LEU A 67 -2.78 -1.17 7.87
CA LEU A 67 -2.60 -2.23 8.87
C LEU A 67 -3.41 -1.94 10.14
N GLU A 68 -3.44 -0.69 10.59
CA GLU A 68 -4.22 -0.22 11.74
C GLU A 68 -5.74 -0.33 11.47
N ASP A 69 -6.17 0.07 10.28
CA ASP A 69 -7.58 0.08 9.85
C ASP A 69 -8.07 -1.29 9.31
N HIS A 70 -7.21 -2.32 9.33
CA HIS A 70 -7.49 -3.66 8.77
C HIS A 70 -7.89 -3.66 7.27
N THR A 71 -7.39 -2.69 6.50
CA THR A 71 -7.62 -2.57 5.05
C THR A 71 -6.43 -3.01 4.20
N PHE A 72 -5.34 -3.48 4.82
CA PHE A 72 -4.25 -4.19 4.16
C PHE A 72 -4.64 -5.67 3.96
N VAL A 73 -5.20 -6.00 2.79
CA VAL A 73 -5.87 -7.29 2.53
C VAL A 73 -5.11 -8.12 1.51
N LYS A 74 -5.20 -9.44 1.63
CA LYS A 74 -4.63 -10.38 0.66
C LYS A 74 -5.40 -10.30 -0.68
N CYS A 75 -4.67 -10.28 -1.80
CA CYS A 75 -5.25 -10.35 -3.15
C CYS A 75 -5.67 -11.78 -3.53
#